data_AF-A0A9D4EBD7-F1
#
_entry.id   AF-A0A9D4EBD7-F1
#
_cell.length_a   1.000
_cell.length_b   1.000
_cell.length_c   1.000
_cell.angle_alpha   90.00
_cell.angle_beta   90.00
_cell.angle_gamma   90.00
#
_symmetry.space_group_name_H-M   'P 1'
#
loop_
_entity.id
_entity.type
_entity.pdbx_description
1 polymer ?
#
loop_
_entity_poly.entity_id
_entity_poly.type
_entity_poly.pdbx_seq_one_letter_code
_entity_poly.pdbx_strand_id
1 'polypeptide(L)'
;MIGVKKHVDNLTSMFTDHQKNADSIFAEDIFGPALKTAKDIGVTLTIPRQCGRQVHRANVGGTSDEYYRRTIYIPHMDSLIQSLGSRFSESNMPAFMLYQLHPNHIKHFDRSNYKDTVRSINEFYQIDNFEQDAMSWYDTNKKESIKQNESDFVDLVKKRICFQPCVRR
;
A
#
# COMPACT_ATOMS: atom_id res chain seq x y z
N MET A 1 -5.26 -1.92 12.95
CA MET A 1 -5.03 -2.63 11.67
C MET A 1 -6.30 -2.78 10.83
N ILE A 2 -7.46 -3.05 11.44
CA ILE A 2 -8.77 -3.17 10.77
C ILE A 2 -9.11 -1.95 9.89
N GLY A 3 -8.76 -0.73 10.33
CA GLY A 3 -9.04 0.50 9.57
C GLY A 3 -8.30 0.61 8.23
N VAL A 4 -7.01 0.24 8.19
CA VAL A 4 -6.19 0.34 6.97
C VAL A 4 -6.59 -0.73 5.95
N LYS A 5 -6.75 -1.98 6.39
CA LYS A 5 -7.24 -3.07 5.51
C LYS A 5 -8.60 -2.70 4.91
N LYS A 6 -9.54 -2.25 5.73
CA LYS A 6 -10.86 -1.78 5.27
C LYS A 6 -10.75 -0.65 4.25
N HIS A 7 -9.83 0.30 4.44
CA HIS A 7 -9.64 1.39 3.49
C HIS A 7 -9.10 0.90 2.14
N VAL A 8 -8.14 -0.03 2.17
CA VAL A 8 -7.60 -0.66 0.95
C VAL A 8 -8.67 -1.50 0.24
N ASP A 9 -9.49 -2.25 0.98
CA ASP A 9 -10.60 -3.03 0.42
C ASP A 9 -11.61 -2.11 -0.28
N ASN A 10 -11.95 -0.97 0.34
CA ASN A 10 -12.81 0.05 -0.26
C ASN A 10 -12.22 0.61 -1.56
N LEU A 11 -10.93 0.98 -1.57
CA LEU A 11 -10.24 1.48 -2.76
C LEU A 11 -10.22 0.43 -3.87
N THR A 12 -9.95 -0.83 -3.52
CA THR A 12 -9.91 -1.94 -4.47
C THR A 12 -11.28 -2.18 -5.09
N SER A 13 -12.35 -2.12 -4.28
CA SER A 13 -13.73 -2.17 -4.78
C SER A 13 -14.02 -1.02 -5.74
N MET A 14 -13.69 0.21 -5.35
CA MET A 14 -13.87 1.39 -6.19
C MET A 14 -13.15 1.23 -7.55
N PHE A 15 -11.88 0.82 -7.56
CA PHE A 15 -11.14 0.64 -8.81
C PHE A 15 -11.72 -0.50 -9.67
N THR A 16 -12.21 -1.56 -9.04
CA THR A 16 -12.89 -2.66 -9.74
C THR A 16 -14.18 -2.17 -10.41
N ASP A 17 -14.95 -1.33 -9.72
CA ASP A 17 -16.17 -0.73 -10.27
C ASP A 17 -15.84 0.25 -11.40
N HIS A 18 -14.75 1.01 -11.26
CA HIS A 18 -14.23 1.91 -12.29
C HIS A 18 -13.77 1.16 -13.55
N GLN A 19 -13.21 -0.03 -13.39
CA GLN A 19 -12.81 -0.89 -14.51
C GLN A 19 -14.03 -1.50 -15.21
N LYS A 20 -15.01 -2.02 -14.45
CA LYS A 20 -16.22 -2.63 -15.02
C LYS A 20 -17.07 -1.63 -15.79
N ASN A 21 -17.15 -0.40 -15.28
CA ASN A 21 -17.88 0.70 -15.91
C ASN A 21 -16.94 1.66 -16.66
N ALA A 22 -15.82 1.14 -17.18
CA ALA A 22 -14.79 1.95 -17.80
C ALA A 22 -15.33 2.80 -18.96
N ASP A 23 -16.30 2.30 -19.71
CA ASP A 23 -16.86 3.02 -20.86
C ASP A 23 -17.51 4.35 -20.45
N SER A 24 -18.34 4.37 -19.39
CA SER A 24 -19.01 5.59 -18.94
C SER A 24 -18.08 6.48 -18.11
N ILE A 25 -17.39 5.90 -17.13
CA ILE A 25 -16.54 6.66 -16.19
C ILE A 25 -15.37 7.31 -16.93
N PHE A 26 -14.73 6.61 -17.87
CA PHE A 26 -13.66 7.21 -18.64
C PHE A 26 -14.18 8.37 -19.50
N ALA A 27 -15.33 8.20 -20.16
CA ALA A 27 -15.88 9.25 -21.02
C ALA A 27 -16.26 10.51 -20.23
N GLU A 28 -16.96 10.35 -19.09
CA GLU A 28 -17.51 11.45 -18.30
C GLU A 28 -16.46 12.13 -17.41
N ASP A 29 -15.67 11.35 -16.67
CA ASP A 29 -14.83 11.88 -15.60
C ASP A 29 -13.38 12.18 -16.03
N ILE A 30 -12.93 11.60 -17.16
CA ILE A 30 -11.52 11.69 -17.57
C ILE A 30 -11.40 12.29 -18.98
N PHE A 31 -12.02 11.66 -19.97
CA PHE A 31 -11.85 12.01 -21.37
C PHE A 31 -12.54 13.33 -21.72
N GLY A 32 -13.77 13.56 -21.23
CA GLY A 32 -14.47 14.83 -21.39
C GLY A 32 -13.69 16.03 -20.85
N PRO A 33 -13.23 16.01 -19.58
CA PRO A 33 -12.36 17.05 -19.02
C PRO A 33 -11.04 17.23 -19.77
N ALA A 34 -10.41 16.13 -20.21
CA ALA A 34 -9.19 16.18 -21.01
C ALA A 34 -9.41 16.85 -22.38
N LEU A 35 -10.51 16.52 -23.07
CA LEU A 35 -10.90 17.15 -24.34
C LEU A 35 -11.17 18.64 -24.17
N LYS A 36 -11.87 19.03 -23.11
CA LYS A 36 -12.14 20.44 -22.80
C LYS A 36 -10.82 21.20 -22.59
N THR A 37 -9.93 20.65 -21.77
CA THR A 37 -8.61 21.23 -21.50
C THR A 37 -7.78 21.36 -22.77
N ALA A 38 -7.76 20.32 -23.62
CA ALA A 38 -7.05 20.34 -24.90
C ALA A 38 -7.58 21.46 -25.81
N LYS A 39 -8.91 21.60 -25.89
CA LYS A 39 -9.55 22.67 -26.67
C LYS A 39 -9.17 24.07 -26.15
N ASP A 40 -9.14 24.26 -24.84
CA ASP A 40 -8.80 25.54 -24.20
C ASP A 40 -7.36 25.99 -24.52
N ILE A 41 -6.43 25.03 -24.68
CA ILE A 41 -5.04 25.30 -25.08
C ILE A 41 -4.79 25.23 -26.60
N GLY A 42 -5.84 25.09 -27.41
CA GLY A 42 -5.74 25.00 -28.87
C GLY A 42 -5.12 23.70 -29.40
N VAL A 43 -5.15 22.63 -28.62
CA VAL A 43 -4.63 21.30 -28.99
C VAL A 43 -5.79 20.38 -29.38
N THR A 44 -5.62 19.64 -30.48
CA THR A 44 -6.56 18.57 -30.86
C THR A 44 -6.06 17.23 -30.34
N LEU A 45 -6.86 16.60 -29.47
CA LEU A 45 -6.57 15.26 -29.00
C LEU A 45 -6.86 14.25 -30.11
N THR A 46 -5.83 13.58 -30.62
CA THR A 46 -5.95 12.60 -31.69
C THR A 46 -5.21 11.32 -31.31
N ILE A 47 -5.59 10.21 -31.93
CA ILE A 47 -4.88 8.94 -31.73
C ILE A 47 -3.42 9.12 -32.18
N PRO A 48 -2.42 8.72 -31.37
CA PRO A 48 -1.02 8.74 -31.78
C PRO A 48 -0.80 7.95 -33.07
N ARG A 49 0.23 8.31 -33.83
CA ARG A 49 0.58 7.60 -35.07
C ARG A 49 0.77 6.11 -34.80
N GLN A 50 -0.02 5.28 -35.49
CA GLN A 50 0.09 3.82 -35.43
C GLN A 50 0.99 3.31 -36.57
N CYS A 51 1.75 2.25 -36.32
CA CYS A 51 2.53 1.56 -37.34
C CYS A 51 1.64 0.51 -38.01
N GLY A 52 1.72 0.35 -39.34
CA GLY A 52 0.89 -0.60 -40.10
C GLY A 52 1.03 -2.06 -39.63
N ARG A 53 2.19 -2.43 -39.06
CA ARG A 53 2.41 -3.72 -38.41
C ARG A 53 3.12 -3.50 -37.08
N GLN A 54 2.45 -3.84 -35.98
CA GLN A 54 3.07 -3.97 -34.66
C GLN A 54 3.18 -5.46 -34.31
N VAL A 55 4.33 -5.89 -33.80
CA VAL A 55 4.58 -7.30 -33.44
C VAL A 55 4.21 -7.59 -31.99
N HIS A 56 4.42 -6.61 -31.10
CA HIS A 56 4.27 -6.81 -29.65
C HIS A 56 3.03 -6.14 -29.04
N ARG A 57 2.26 -5.38 -29.83
CA ARG A 57 1.03 -4.71 -29.37
C ARG A 57 -0.05 -4.79 -30.45
N ALA A 58 -1.29 -4.92 -30.00
CA ALA A 58 -2.44 -4.84 -30.89
C ALA A 58 -2.61 -3.39 -31.35
N ASN A 59 -2.83 -3.20 -32.65
CA ASN A 59 -3.28 -1.92 -33.18
C ASN A 59 -4.74 -1.72 -32.77
N VAL A 60 -4.96 -0.94 -31.71
CA VAL A 60 -6.29 -0.58 -31.24
C VAL A 60 -6.88 0.46 -32.20
N GLY A 61 -7.80 0.04 -33.06
CA GLY A 61 -8.62 0.95 -33.85
C GLY A 61 -9.75 1.58 -33.02
N GLY A 62 -10.47 2.53 -33.62
CA GLY A 62 -11.63 3.17 -33.01
C GLY A 62 -11.49 4.69 -32.91
N THR A 63 -12.32 5.29 -32.06
CA THR A 63 -12.26 6.71 -31.70
C THR A 63 -11.08 6.98 -30.76
N SER A 64 -10.70 8.26 -30.59
CA SER A 64 -9.68 8.65 -29.62
C SER A 64 -10.02 8.21 -28.21
N ASP A 65 -11.30 8.29 -27.83
CA ASP A 65 -11.81 7.82 -26.54
C ASP A 65 -11.50 6.32 -26.34
N GLU A 66 -11.95 5.48 -27.27
CA GLU A 66 -11.75 4.03 -27.22
C GLU A 66 -10.26 3.66 -27.18
N TYR A 67 -9.43 4.38 -27.94
CA TYR A 67 -8.00 4.16 -27.96
C TYR A 67 -7.37 4.40 -26.58
N TYR A 68 -7.57 5.57 -25.99
CA TYR A 68 -6.97 5.90 -24.69
C TYR A 68 -7.57 5.09 -23.55
N ARG A 69 -8.86 4.75 -23.63
CA ARG A 69 -9.52 3.88 -22.67
C ARG A 69 -8.86 2.50 -22.62
N ARG A 70 -8.67 1.87 -23.78
CA ARG A 70 -8.13 0.51 -23.89
C ARG A 70 -6.61 0.43 -23.68
N THR A 71 -5.87 1.47 -24.06
CA THR A 71 -4.40 1.45 -24.02
C THR A 71 -3.80 2.05 -22.75
N ILE A 72 -4.54 2.90 -22.04
CA ILE A 72 -4.06 3.59 -20.84
C ILE A 72 -4.97 3.30 -19.66
N TYR A 73 -6.25 3.66 -19.74
CA TYR A 73 -7.14 3.66 -18.57
C TYR A 73 -7.36 2.26 -17.99
N ILE A 74 -7.83 1.30 -18.81
CA ILE A 74 -8.10 -0.06 -18.36
C ILE A 74 -6.81 -0.73 -17.84
N PRO A 75 -5.67 -0.73 -18.58
CA PRO A 75 -4.42 -1.29 -18.07
C PRO A 75 -3.93 -0.64 -16.77
N HIS A 76 -4.16 0.65 -16.59
CA HIS A 76 -3.80 1.34 -15.36
C HIS A 76 -4.67 0.90 -14.17
N MET A 77 -5.99 0.77 -14.37
CA MET A 77 -6.90 0.26 -13.34
C MET A 77 -6.55 -1.18 -12.96
N ASP A 78 -6.27 -2.04 -13.94
CA ASP A 78 -5.77 -3.40 -13.72
C ASP A 78 -4.50 -3.41 -12.87
N SER A 79 -3.53 -2.57 -13.22
CA SER A 79 -2.28 -2.46 -12.48
C SER A 79 -2.48 -1.99 -11.04
N LEU A 80 -3.41 -1.08 -10.78
CA LEU A 80 -3.72 -0.60 -9.44
C LEU A 80 -4.37 -1.70 -8.61
N ILE A 81 -5.39 -2.38 -9.17
CA ILE A 81 -6.06 -3.51 -8.52
C ILE A 81 -5.05 -4.61 -8.18
N GLN A 82 -4.19 -4.98 -9.14
CA GLN A 82 -3.17 -6.00 -8.94
C GLN A 82 -2.13 -5.58 -7.89
N SER A 83 -1.65 -4.34 -7.92
CA SER A 83 -0.66 -3.84 -6.96
C SER A 83 -1.23 -3.80 -5.55
N LEU A 84 -2.48 -3.33 -5.38
CA LEU A 84 -3.13 -3.31 -4.07
C LEU A 84 -3.42 -4.73 -3.58
N GLY A 85 -3.98 -5.59 -4.43
CA GLY A 85 -4.29 -6.98 -4.08
C GLY A 85 -3.04 -7.77 -3.69
N SER A 86 -1.91 -7.57 -4.39
CA SER A 86 -0.66 -8.25 -4.06
C SER A 86 -0.02 -7.72 -2.78
N ARG A 87 0.02 -6.40 -2.57
CA ARG A 87 0.70 -5.79 -1.39
C ARG A 87 -0.07 -5.98 -0.10
N PHE A 88 -1.40 -5.97 -0.17
CA PHE A 88 -2.29 -6.05 0.99
C PHE A 88 -3.02 -7.39 1.09
N SER A 89 -2.51 -8.42 0.40
CA SER A 89 -2.99 -9.79 0.53
C SER A 89 -2.89 -10.28 1.98
N GLU A 90 -3.69 -11.29 2.32
CA GLU A 90 -3.66 -11.88 3.66
C GLU A 90 -2.30 -12.48 4.01
N SER A 91 -1.59 -12.99 3.01
CA SER A 91 -0.22 -13.48 3.16
C SER A 91 0.76 -12.40 3.62
N ASN A 92 0.50 -11.12 3.31
CA ASN A 92 1.36 -10.00 3.70
C ASN A 92 0.92 -9.33 5.01
N MET A 93 -0.12 -9.84 5.68
CA MET A 93 -0.59 -9.29 6.96
C MET A 93 0.50 -9.22 8.05
N PRO A 94 1.41 -10.21 8.20
CA PRO A 94 2.49 -10.11 9.19
C PRO A 94 3.42 -8.91 8.98
N ALA A 95 3.61 -8.45 7.74
CA ALA A 95 4.40 -7.24 7.46
C ALA A 95 3.76 -5.98 8.07
N PHE A 96 2.43 -5.88 8.09
CA PHE A 96 1.72 -4.78 8.73
C PHE A 96 1.68 -4.89 10.26
N MET A 97 1.79 -6.11 10.78
CA MET A 97 1.91 -6.37 12.22
C MET A 97 3.18 -5.77 12.83
N LEU A 98 4.23 -5.52 12.04
CA LEU A 98 5.44 -4.83 12.51
C LEU A 98 5.15 -3.49 13.18
N TYR A 99 4.10 -2.78 12.75
CA TYR A 99 3.71 -1.51 13.38
C TYR A 99 3.27 -1.67 14.84
N GLN A 100 2.79 -2.85 15.25
CA GLN A 100 2.40 -3.15 16.63
C GLN A 100 3.61 -3.24 17.58
N LEU A 101 4.83 -3.42 17.04
CA LEU A 101 6.08 -3.39 17.80
C LEU A 101 6.49 -1.97 18.21
N HIS A 102 5.82 -0.96 17.68
CA HIS A 102 6.09 0.42 18.03
C HIS A 102 5.75 0.67 19.51
N PRO A 103 6.60 1.36 20.29
CA PRO A 103 6.39 1.60 21.72
C PRO A 103 5.01 2.18 22.09
N ASN A 104 4.48 3.10 21.28
CA ASN A 104 3.15 3.65 21.51
C ASN A 104 2.03 2.60 21.38
N HIS A 105 2.19 1.58 20.53
CA HIS A 105 1.22 0.49 20.39
C HIS A 105 1.39 -0.56 21.48
N ILE A 106 2.64 -0.90 21.83
CA ILE A 106 2.97 -1.83 22.91
C ILE A 106 2.28 -1.47 24.22
N LYS A 107 2.19 -0.17 24.55
CA LYS A 107 1.52 0.31 25.77
C LYS A 107 0.05 -0.08 25.86
N HIS A 108 -0.64 -0.24 24.73
CA HIS A 108 -2.06 -0.59 24.66
C HIS A 108 -2.29 -2.08 24.41
N PHE A 109 -1.24 -2.84 24.14
CA PHE A 109 -1.30 -4.29 24.00
C PHE A 109 -1.20 -4.98 25.35
N ASP A 110 -1.93 -6.09 25.46
CA ASP A 110 -1.72 -7.12 26.47
C ASP A 110 -0.59 -8.07 26.03
N ARG A 111 0.00 -8.74 27.02
CA ARG A 111 1.19 -9.57 26.80
C ARG A 111 0.88 -10.80 25.94
N SER A 112 -0.34 -11.35 26.02
CA SER A 112 -0.73 -12.52 25.24
C SER A 112 -0.87 -12.16 23.76
N ASN A 113 -1.70 -11.16 23.43
CA ASN A 113 -1.89 -10.76 22.04
C ASN A 113 -0.60 -10.22 21.41
N TYR A 114 0.27 -9.57 22.18
CA TYR A 114 1.58 -9.16 21.69
C TYR A 114 2.45 -10.36 21.34
N LYS A 115 2.46 -11.41 22.17
CA LYS A 115 3.22 -12.64 21.89
C LYS A 115 2.71 -13.34 20.62
N ASP A 116 1.39 -13.41 20.42
CA ASP A 116 0.82 -14.03 19.21
C ASP A 116 1.12 -13.22 17.94
N THR A 117 1.17 -11.89 18.07
CA THR A 117 1.62 -10.98 17.02
C THR A 117 3.08 -11.25 16.65
N VAL A 118 3.95 -11.32 17.66
CA VAL A 118 5.39 -11.59 17.50
C VAL A 118 5.63 -12.95 16.86
N ARG A 119 4.86 -13.98 17.25
CA ARG A 119 4.94 -15.31 16.62
C ARG A 119 4.58 -15.23 15.13
N SER A 120 3.46 -14.58 14.78
CA SER A 120 3.04 -14.40 13.38
C SER A 120 4.10 -13.68 12.54
N ILE A 121 4.76 -12.67 13.10
CA ILE A 121 5.86 -11.95 12.45
C ILE A 121 7.08 -12.86 12.28
N ASN A 122 7.43 -13.62 13.32
CA ASN A 122 8.59 -14.52 13.29
C ASN A 122 8.41 -15.67 12.28
N GLU A 123 7.21 -16.23 12.18
CA GLU A 123 6.89 -17.25 11.17
C GLU A 123 7.07 -16.72 9.74
N PHE A 124 6.77 -15.44 9.52
CA PHE A 124 6.88 -14.79 8.21
C PHE A 124 8.33 -14.43 7.83
N TYR A 125 9.09 -13.84 8.76
CA TYR A 125 10.44 -13.34 8.48
C TYR A 125 11.57 -14.30 8.89
N GLN A 126 11.29 -15.26 9.76
CA GLN A 126 12.23 -16.26 10.28
C GLN A 126 13.48 -15.60 10.87
N ILE A 127 13.28 -14.65 11.78
CA ILE A 127 14.37 -13.87 12.37
C ILE A 127 14.84 -14.58 13.64
N ASP A 128 16.11 -14.93 13.66
CA ASP A 128 16.74 -15.58 14.81
C ASP A 128 16.60 -14.75 16.10
N ASN A 129 16.23 -15.42 17.20
CA ASN A 129 16.03 -14.83 18.53
C ASN A 129 15.00 -13.69 18.62
N PHE A 130 14.24 -13.45 17.55
CA PHE A 130 13.32 -12.31 17.49
C PHE A 130 12.24 -12.37 18.55
N GLU A 131 11.71 -13.55 18.88
CA GLU A 131 10.68 -13.66 19.91
C GLU A 131 11.20 -13.23 21.29
N GLN A 132 12.39 -13.68 21.69
CA GLN A 132 12.97 -13.29 22.97
C GLN A 132 13.26 -11.78 23.02
N ASP A 133 13.81 -11.23 21.94
CA ASP A 133 14.14 -9.81 21.85
C ASP A 133 12.88 -8.95 21.86
N ALA A 134 11.85 -9.33 21.11
CA ALA A 134 10.58 -8.61 21.06
C ALA A 134 9.82 -8.66 22.40
N MET A 135 9.89 -9.78 23.13
CA MET A 135 9.30 -9.87 24.47
C MET A 135 10.08 -9.04 25.50
N SER A 136 11.40 -9.02 25.44
CA SER A 136 12.24 -8.15 26.27
C SER A 136 11.95 -6.67 25.98
N TRP A 137 11.74 -6.34 24.71
CA TRP A 137 11.31 -5.01 24.26
C TRP A 137 9.95 -4.62 24.85
N TYR A 138 8.96 -5.53 24.84
CA TYR A 138 7.66 -5.30 25.47
C TYR A 138 7.79 -5.01 26.97
N ASP A 139 8.52 -5.85 27.71
CA ASP A 139 8.68 -5.73 29.15
C ASP A 139 9.44 -4.44 29.54
N THR A 140 10.35 -3.96 28.68
CA THR A 140 11.06 -2.68 28.86
C THR A 140 10.13 -1.49 28.64
N ASN A 141 9.39 -1.46 27.52
CA ASN A 141 8.53 -0.33 27.15
C ASN A 141 7.27 -0.20 28.03
N LYS A 142 6.80 -1.29 28.66
CA LYS A 142 5.71 -1.22 29.66
C LYS A 142 6.12 -0.56 30.97
N LYS A 143 7.41 -0.58 31.33
CA LYS A 143 7.93 -0.02 32.59
C LYS A 143 8.24 1.48 32.51
N GLU A 144 8.45 2.02 31.31
CA GLU A 144 8.82 3.44 31.11
C GLU A 144 7.60 4.37 31.26
N SER A 145 7.74 5.43 32.08
CA SER A 145 6.70 6.44 32.31
C SER A 145 6.56 7.41 31.12
N ILE A 146 5.34 7.89 30.89
CA ILE A 146 4.94 8.63 29.69
C ILE A 146 5.59 10.02 29.67
N LYS A 147 6.41 10.31 28.66
CA LYS A 147 6.59 11.68 28.15
C LYS A 147 5.76 11.82 26.88
N GLN A 148 4.70 12.62 26.93
CA GLN A 148 3.68 12.72 25.87
C GLN A 148 4.20 13.30 24.54
N ASN A 149 5.43 13.81 24.49
CA ASN A 149 5.97 14.58 23.36
C ASN A 149 7.19 13.95 22.65
N GLU A 150 7.55 12.70 22.97
CA GLU A 150 8.69 12.01 22.33
C GLU A 150 8.19 10.84 21.48
N SER A 151 7.35 11.14 20.50
CA SER A 151 6.61 10.17 19.69
C SER A 151 7.13 10.04 18.25
N ASP A 152 8.09 10.88 17.84
CA ASP A 152 8.69 10.78 16.52
C ASP A 152 9.75 9.67 16.48
N PHE A 153 9.86 8.98 15.34
CA PHE A 153 10.83 7.89 15.14
C PHE A 153 12.26 8.33 15.46
N VAL A 154 12.58 9.57 15.09
CA VAL A 154 13.89 10.19 15.34
C VAL A 154 14.18 10.30 16.84
N ASP A 155 13.18 10.60 17.66
CA ASP A 155 13.35 10.73 19.11
C ASP A 155 13.55 9.35 19.76
N LEU A 156 12.85 8.32 19.27
CA LEU A 156 13.04 6.94 19.72
C LEU A 156 14.46 6.43 19.42
N VAL A 157 14.98 6.72 18.23
CA VAL A 157 16.35 6.34 17.84
C VAL A 157 17.39 7.09 18.68
N LYS A 158 17.20 8.41 18.89
CA LYS A 158 18.11 9.22 19.70
C LYS A 158 18.15 8.81 21.18
N LYS A 159 17.03 8.34 21.74
CA LYS A 159 16.96 7.85 23.12
C LYS A 159 17.72 6.55 23.35
N ARG A 160 17.88 5.72 22.32
CA ARG A 160 18.43 4.37 22.42
C ARG A 160 19.80 4.31 21.73
N ILE A 161 20.79 5.01 22.30
CA ILE A 161 22.19 4.95 21.85
C ILE A 161 22.83 3.58 22.17
N CYS A 162 22.25 2.83 23.11
CA CYS A 162 22.68 1.49 23.47
C CYS A 162 21.53 0.51 23.28
N PHE A 163 21.58 -0.31 22.23
CA PHE A 163 20.74 -1.49 22.13
C PHE A 163 21.09 -2.44 23.28
N GLN A 164 20.08 -3.08 23.88
CA GLN A 164 20.35 -4.10 24.89
C GLN A 164 21.29 -5.16 24.30
N PRO A 165 22.27 -5.67 25.07
CA PRO A 165 23.19 -6.65 24.58
C PRO A 165 22.39 -7.84 24.04
N CYS A 166 22.55 -8.12 22.75
CA CYS A 166 21.94 -9.27 22.09
C CYS A 166 22.36 -10.52 22.87
N VAL A 167 21.42 -11.42 23.17
CA VAL A 167 21.73 -12.68 23.86
C VAL A 167 22.77 -13.40 23.01
N ARG A 168 24.02 -13.45 23.48
CA ARG A 168 25.11 -14.12 22.77
C ARG A 168 24.73 -15.60 22.65
N ARG A 169 24.74 -16.10 21.40
CA ARG A 169 24.69 -17.52 21.10
C ARG A 169 25.86 -18.26 21.73
#